data_AF-A0A0A9CR71-F1
#
_entry.id   AF-A0A0A9CR71-F1
#
_cell.length_a   1.000
_cell.length_b   1.000
_cell.length_c   1.000
_cell.angle_alpha   90.00
_cell.angle_beta   90.00
_cell.angle_gamma   90.00
#
_symmetry.space_group_name_H-M   'P 1'
#
loop_
_entity.id
_entity.type
_entity.pdbx_description
1 polymer ?
#
loop_
_entity_poly.entity_id
_entity_poly.type
_entity_poly.pdbx_seq_one_letter_code
_entity_poly.pdbx_strand_id
1 'polypeptide(L)'
;MMFVFNVEQGLPILPEWLSFNRVTAHLRQCYEIGPARLLLSASGGHVVGNFSPHEAFAIGGTNSVRGYEEGAVGSGRSYAVGCGEVSYRVFGPLEGVVFGDYGSDLGSGPTVPGDPAGARGKPGSGYGYGFGIRVDSPLGPLRFEYAFNNKQARRFHFNVGYRT
;
A
#
# COMPACT_ATOMS: atom_id res chain seq x y z
N MET A 1 9.29 3.76 16.56
CA MET A 1 8.61 4.64 15.60
C MET A 1 9.52 4.77 14.39
N MET A 2 9.04 4.47 13.17
CA MET A 2 9.81 4.66 11.95
C MET A 2 9.05 5.63 11.04
N PHE A 3 9.75 6.69 10.63
CA PHE A 3 9.25 7.67 9.68
C PHE A 3 10.26 7.78 8.54
N VAL A 4 9.79 7.65 7.31
CA VAL A 4 10.60 7.76 6.10
C VAL A 4 9.97 8.84 5.24
N PHE A 5 10.79 9.80 4.83
CA PHE A 5 10.40 10.87 3.93
C PHE A 5 11.33 10.83 2.74
N ASN A 6 10.77 10.81 1.53
CA ASN A 6 11.54 10.73 0.30
C ASN A 6 11.04 11.80 -0.68
N VAL A 7 12.00 12.49 -1.29
CA VAL A 7 11.79 13.51 -2.31
C VAL A 7 12.58 13.09 -3.55
N GLU A 8 11.88 12.92 -4.67
CA GLU A 8 12.48 12.67 -5.98
C GLU A 8 12.23 13.88 -6.88
N GLN A 9 13.25 14.30 -7.61
CA GLN A 9 13.17 15.43 -8.52
C GLN A 9 13.66 15.02 -9.91
N GLY A 10 12.78 15.15 -10.91
CA GLY A 10 13.13 15.10 -12.32
C GLY A 10 13.64 16.47 -12.78
N LEU A 11 14.91 16.54 -13.17
CA LEU A 11 15.54 17.75 -13.68
C LEU A 11 15.42 17.82 -15.22
N PRO A 12 14.92 18.94 -15.78
CA PRO A 12 14.85 19.12 -17.21
C PRO A 12 16.23 19.56 -17.75
N ILE A 13 17.11 18.60 -18.03
CA ILE A 13 18.41 18.89 -18.67
C ILE A 13 18.24 19.10 -20.19
N LEU A 14 17.20 18.49 -20.79
CA LEU A 14 16.80 18.68 -22.18
C LEU A 14 15.32 19.07 -22.29
N PRO A 15 14.89 19.76 -23.36
CA PRO A 15 13.51 20.27 -23.51
C PRO A 15 12.42 19.19 -23.51
N GLU A 16 12.75 17.95 -23.89
CA GLU A 16 11.82 16.81 -23.93
C GLU A 16 11.77 16.01 -22.63
N TRP A 17 12.54 16.39 -21.60
CA TRP A 17 12.63 15.61 -20.37
C TRP A 17 11.51 15.94 -19.40
N LEU A 18 11.06 14.91 -18.67
CA LEU A 18 10.06 15.03 -17.62
C LEU A 18 10.62 15.88 -16.48
N SER A 19 9.86 16.88 -16.06
CA SER A 19 10.16 17.68 -14.88
C SER A 19 9.05 17.48 -13.85
N PHE A 20 9.39 16.76 -12.79
CA PHE A 20 8.46 16.48 -11.70
C PHE A 20 9.16 16.55 -10.35
N ASN A 21 8.39 16.88 -9.31
CA ASN A 21 8.79 16.73 -7.92
C ASN A 21 7.81 15.74 -7.30
N ARG A 22 8.33 14.61 -6.83
CA ARG A 22 7.58 13.60 -6.09
C ARG A 22 7.98 13.68 -4.63
N VAL A 23 7.00 13.78 -3.76
CA VAL A 23 7.19 13.70 -2.31
C VAL A 23 6.41 12.50 -1.81
N THR A 24 7.04 11.66 -1.00
CA THR A 24 6.40 10.52 -0.34
C THR A 24 6.77 10.49 1.14
N ALA A 25 5.80 10.15 1.95
CA ALA A 25 5.94 10.03 3.40
C ALA A 25 5.36 8.69 3.84
N HIS A 26 6.13 7.96 4.65
CA HIS A 26 5.74 6.67 5.21
C HIS A 26 5.97 6.71 6.72
N LEU A 27 4.89 6.53 7.47
CA LEU A 27 4.88 6.42 8.91
C LEU A 27 4.56 4.98 9.30
N ARG A 28 5.34 4.40 10.20
CA ARG A 28 5.11 3.08 10.76
C ARG A 28 5.34 3.09 12.26
N GLN A 29 4.28 2.84 13.00
CA GLN A 29 4.29 2.77 14.44
C GLN A 29 3.90 1.38 14.91
N CYS A 30 4.62 0.88 15.91
CA CYS A 30 4.38 -0.42 16.49
C CYS A 30 4.18 -0.23 18.00
N TYR A 31 3.12 -0.83 18.51
CA TYR A 31 2.78 -0.85 19.91
C TYR A 31 2.65 -2.30 20.36
N GLU A 32 3.31 -2.65 21.45
CA GLU A 32 3.20 -3.97 22.06
C GLU A 32 2.23 -3.85 23.22
N ILE A 33 1.11 -4.59 23.14
CA ILE A 33 0.04 -4.60 24.14
C ILE A 33 -0.01 -6.02 24.70
N GLY A 34 0.88 -6.30 25.65
CA GLY A 34 1.07 -7.62 26.24
C GLY A 34 1.52 -8.66 25.20
N PRO A 35 0.80 -9.78 25.01
CA PRO A 35 1.14 -10.81 24.02
C PRO A 35 0.74 -10.44 22.58
N ALA A 36 0.02 -9.33 22.38
CA ALA A 36 -0.39 -8.84 21.07
C ALA A 36 0.46 -7.64 20.62
N ARG A 37 0.68 -7.54 19.32
CA ARG A 37 1.42 -6.47 18.66
C ARG A 37 0.49 -5.72 17.71
N LEU A 38 0.29 -4.43 17.96
CA LEU A 38 -0.45 -3.54 17.07
C LEU A 38 0.55 -2.77 16.20
N LEU A 39 0.44 -2.94 14.89
CA LEU A 39 1.19 -2.21 13.89
C LEU A 39 0.25 -1.25 13.16
N LEU A 40 0.52 0.05 13.29
CA LEU A 40 -0.14 1.08 12.50
C LEU A 40 0.83 1.60 11.47
N SER A 41 0.37 1.71 10.23
CA SER A 41 1.14 2.32 9.16
C SER A 41 0.28 3.27 8.35
N ALA A 42 0.88 4.36 7.94
CA ALA A 42 0.26 5.33 7.06
C ALA A 42 1.29 5.74 6.02
N SER A 43 0.85 5.87 4.78
CA SER A 43 1.68 6.33 3.68
C SER A 43 0.89 7.30 2.83
N GLY A 44 1.57 8.32 2.33
CA GLY A 44 0.99 9.22 1.37
C GLY A 44 2.05 9.85 0.52
N GLY A 45 1.62 10.43 -0.58
CA GLY A 45 2.54 11.10 -1.49
C GLY A 45 1.81 12.01 -2.44
N HIS A 46 2.59 12.88 -3.06
CA HIS A 46 2.13 13.87 -4.02
C HIS A 46 3.20 14.06 -5.09
N VAL A 47 2.79 14.10 -6.35
CA VAL A 47 3.66 14.44 -7.47
C VAL A 47 3.13 15.69 -8.18
N VAL A 48 4.03 16.64 -8.41
CA VAL A 48 3.78 17.90 -9.12
C VAL A 48 4.67 17.96 -10.34
N GLY A 49 4.12 18.44 -11.47
CA GLY A 49 4.86 18.63 -12.72
C GLY A 49 4.39 17.69 -13.83
N ASN A 50 5.22 17.56 -14.86
CA ASN A 50 4.99 16.67 -15.99
C ASN A 50 5.70 15.35 -15.75
N PHE A 51 4.93 14.32 -15.47
CA PHE A 51 5.39 12.96 -15.20
C PHE A 51 4.61 11.98 -16.10
N SER A 52 5.15 10.79 -16.31
CA SER A 52 4.51 9.75 -17.13
C SER A 52 3.28 9.17 -16.41
N PRO A 53 2.22 8.70 -17.10
CA PRO A 53 1.10 8.01 -16.46
C PRO A 53 1.54 6.80 -15.63
N HIS A 54 2.67 6.16 -15.99
CA HIS A 54 3.27 5.06 -15.24
C HIS A 54 3.91 5.49 -13.90
N GLU A 55 4.27 6.76 -13.78
CA GLU A 55 4.82 7.35 -12.56
C GLU A 55 3.70 7.79 -11.59
N ALA A 56 2.43 7.72 -11.99
CA ALA A 56 1.29 7.96 -11.10
C ALA A 56 1.25 6.97 -9.94
N PHE A 57 0.75 7.39 -8.79
CA PHE A 57 0.63 6.50 -7.64
C PHE A 57 -0.53 5.52 -7.84
N ALA A 58 -0.19 4.26 -8.05
CA ALA A 58 -1.15 3.17 -8.09
C ALA A 58 -1.53 2.75 -6.66
N ILE A 59 -2.84 2.65 -6.39
CA ILE A 59 -3.38 2.25 -5.10
C ILE A 59 -4.08 0.90 -5.25
N GLY A 60 -3.81 -0.01 -4.33
CA GLY A 60 -4.31 -1.38 -4.35
C GLY A 60 -3.19 -2.41 -4.55
N GLY A 61 -3.43 -3.63 -4.07
CA GLY A 61 -2.44 -4.71 -4.03
C GLY A 61 -1.93 -4.97 -2.62
N THR A 62 -1.06 -5.97 -2.48
CA THR A 62 -0.61 -6.49 -1.17
C THR A 62 0.15 -5.47 -0.32
N ASN A 63 0.81 -4.50 -0.96
CA ASN A 63 1.61 -3.48 -0.29
C ASN A 63 0.85 -2.17 0.02
N SER A 64 -0.43 -2.07 -0.38
CA SER A 64 -1.23 -0.85 -0.25
C SER A 64 -2.58 -1.16 0.38
N VAL A 65 -3.58 -1.57 -0.43
CA VAL A 65 -4.88 -2.01 0.06
C VAL A 65 -5.06 -3.47 -0.35
N ARG A 66 -4.88 -4.38 0.61
CA ARG A 66 -5.03 -5.82 0.37
C ARG A 66 -6.47 -6.15 -0.06
N GLY A 67 -6.61 -7.22 -0.84
CA GLY A 67 -7.90 -7.62 -1.42
C GLY A 67 -8.21 -6.97 -2.78
N TYR A 68 -7.44 -5.97 -3.20
CA TYR A 68 -7.50 -5.42 -4.55
C TYR A 68 -6.32 -5.89 -5.38
N GLU A 69 -6.50 -5.87 -6.71
CA GLU A 69 -5.36 -5.93 -7.62
C GLU A 69 -4.51 -4.69 -7.52
N GLU A 70 -3.27 -4.82 -8.00
CA GLU A 70 -2.33 -3.72 -8.07
C GLU A 70 -2.94 -2.56 -8.87
N GLY A 71 -3.06 -1.40 -8.22
CA GLY A 71 -3.65 -0.21 -8.84
C GLY A 71 -5.16 -0.27 -9.09
N ALA A 72 -5.91 -1.24 -8.55
CA ALA A 72 -7.36 -1.34 -8.80
C ALA A 72 -8.22 -0.39 -7.95
N VAL A 73 -7.67 0.22 -6.89
CA VAL A 73 -8.39 1.19 -6.05
C VAL A 73 -8.36 2.58 -6.69
N GLY A 74 -7.18 3.01 -7.15
CA GLY A 74 -6.98 4.36 -7.68
C GLY A 74 -5.65 4.48 -8.41
N SER A 75 -5.52 5.56 -9.18
CA SER A 75 -4.27 5.92 -9.84
C SER A 75 -4.23 7.44 -10.00
N GLY A 76 -3.51 8.11 -9.11
CA GLY A 76 -3.57 9.56 -8.97
C GLY A 76 -2.21 10.22 -8.79
N ARG A 77 -2.18 11.56 -8.87
CA ARG A 77 -1.02 12.38 -8.50
C ARG A 77 -0.74 12.36 -7.00
N SER A 78 -1.80 12.19 -6.22
CA SER A 78 -1.75 12.14 -4.77
C SER A 78 -2.37 10.85 -4.30
N TYR A 79 -1.88 10.33 -3.19
CA TYR A 79 -2.51 9.20 -2.54
C TYR A 79 -2.33 9.28 -1.03
N ALA A 80 -3.25 8.65 -0.32
CA ALA A 80 -3.17 8.39 1.10
C ALA A 80 -3.65 6.96 1.36
N VAL A 81 -2.86 6.19 2.10
CA VAL A 81 -3.14 4.81 2.48
C VAL A 81 -2.84 4.65 3.97
N GLY A 82 -3.79 4.09 4.71
CA GLY A 82 -3.65 3.70 6.10
C GLY A 82 -3.82 2.20 6.23
N CYS A 83 -3.04 1.58 7.12
CA CYS A 83 -3.11 0.17 7.43
C CYS A 83 -2.95 -0.03 8.95
N GLY A 84 -3.83 -0.82 9.54
CA GLY A 84 -3.69 -1.34 10.89
C GLY A 84 -3.58 -2.86 10.85
N GLU A 85 -2.51 -3.42 11.40
CA GLU A 85 -2.36 -4.87 11.64
C GLU A 85 -2.31 -5.13 13.15
N VAL A 86 -3.05 -6.13 13.62
CA VAL A 86 -2.94 -6.68 14.96
C VAL A 86 -2.41 -8.09 14.81
N SER A 87 -1.30 -8.41 15.46
CA SER A 87 -0.77 -9.76 15.50
C SER A 87 -0.68 -10.31 16.90
N TYR A 88 -0.87 -11.62 17.04
CA TYR A 88 -0.85 -12.34 18.31
C TYR A 88 -0.16 -13.69 18.12
N ARG A 89 0.75 -14.02 19.03
CA ARG A 89 1.45 -15.31 18.99
C ARG A 89 0.52 -16.40 19.53
N VAL A 90 0.09 -17.30 18.65
CA VAL A 90 -0.85 -18.38 18.98
C VAL A 90 -0.12 -19.57 19.59
N PHE A 91 0.91 -20.09 18.91
CA PHE A 91 1.65 -21.27 19.37
C PHE A 91 3.06 -21.32 18.78
N GLY A 92 4.09 -21.25 19.63
CA GLY A 92 5.50 -21.35 19.19
C GLY A 92 5.83 -20.36 18.04
N PRO A 93 6.19 -20.85 16.83
CA PRO A 93 6.49 -20.02 15.65
C PRO A 93 5.24 -19.52 14.88
N LEU A 94 4.03 -19.84 15.33
CA LEU A 94 2.77 -19.48 14.71
C LEU A 94 2.22 -18.16 15.27
N GLU A 95 2.09 -17.15 14.42
CA GLU A 95 1.50 -15.85 14.72
C GLU A 95 0.25 -15.63 13.87
N GLY A 96 -0.88 -15.36 14.53
CA GLY A 96 -2.10 -14.91 13.86
C GLY A 96 -2.05 -13.41 13.64
N VAL A 97 -2.50 -12.95 12.47
CA VAL A 97 -2.53 -11.54 12.09
C VAL A 97 -3.94 -11.20 11.62
N VAL A 98 -4.46 -10.07 12.05
CA VAL A 98 -5.69 -9.46 11.51
C VAL A 98 -5.31 -8.09 11.02
N PHE A 99 -5.83 -7.68 9.86
CA PHE A 99 -5.47 -6.41 9.28
C PHE A 99 -6.66 -5.70 8.63
N GLY A 100 -6.57 -4.38 8.57
CA GLY A 100 -7.48 -3.50 7.86
C GLY A 100 -6.70 -2.39 7.17
N ASP A 101 -6.94 -2.23 5.88
CA ASP A 101 -6.31 -1.26 5.01
C ASP A 101 -7.37 -0.34 4.39
N TYR A 102 -7.03 0.92 4.21
CA TYR A 102 -7.84 1.92 3.53
C TYR A 102 -6.95 2.77 2.64
N GLY A 103 -7.34 3.00 1.40
CA GLY A 103 -6.60 3.83 0.45
C GLY A 103 -7.51 4.75 -0.34
N SER A 104 -6.98 5.92 -0.70
CA SER A 104 -7.66 6.91 -1.54
C SER A 104 -6.66 7.69 -2.39
N ASP A 105 -7.03 7.97 -3.64
CA ASP A 105 -6.27 8.83 -4.57
C ASP A 105 -6.55 10.32 -4.38
N LEU A 106 -7.31 10.67 -3.33
CA LEU A 106 -7.66 12.05 -2.98
C LEU A 106 -8.35 12.81 -4.12
N GLY A 107 -9.01 12.09 -5.04
CA GLY A 107 -9.66 12.70 -6.21
C GLY A 107 -8.68 13.19 -7.28
N SER A 108 -7.40 12.82 -7.17
CA SER A 108 -6.36 13.25 -8.11
C SER A 108 -6.22 12.34 -9.33
N GLY A 109 -7.08 11.33 -9.48
CA GLY A 109 -7.09 10.42 -10.63
C GLY A 109 -7.16 11.14 -11.99
N PRO A 110 -8.13 12.05 -12.21
CA PRO A 110 -8.29 12.75 -13.49
C PRO A 110 -7.14 13.71 -13.83
N THR A 111 -6.31 14.06 -12.84
CA THR A 111 -5.17 14.97 -13.05
C THR A 111 -3.97 14.25 -13.65
N VAL A 112 -3.95 12.92 -13.64
CA VAL A 112 -2.90 12.13 -14.30
C VAL A 112 -3.07 12.22 -15.82
N PRO A 113 -2.01 12.48 -16.60
CA PRO A 113 -2.10 12.48 -18.05
C PRO A 113 -2.72 11.16 -18.57
N GLY A 114 -3.74 11.26 -19.41
CA GLY A 114 -4.45 10.10 -19.96
C GLY A 114 -5.50 9.45 -19.06
N ASP A 115 -5.81 10.03 -17.89
CA ASP A 115 -6.89 9.62 -16.96
C ASP A 115 -7.06 8.08 -16.83
N PRO A 116 -6.02 7.35 -16.37
CA PRO A 116 -6.09 5.90 -16.20
C PRO A 116 -7.08 5.47 -15.11
N ALA A 117 -7.43 6.37 -14.20
CA ALA A 117 -8.42 6.12 -13.16
C ALA A 117 -9.85 6.13 -13.74
N GLY A 118 -10.21 7.16 -14.50
CA GLY A 118 -11.49 7.26 -15.19
C GLY A 118 -11.63 6.20 -16.29
N ALA A 119 -10.60 6.01 -17.12
CA ALA A 119 -10.62 5.03 -18.22
C ALA A 119 -10.85 3.58 -17.75
N ARG A 120 -10.43 3.25 -16.52
CA ARG A 120 -10.60 1.91 -15.92
C ARG A 120 -11.75 1.84 -14.89
N GLY A 121 -12.53 2.92 -14.74
CA GLY A 121 -13.62 2.98 -13.76
C GLY A 121 -13.18 2.68 -12.33
N LYS A 122 -11.99 3.17 -11.94
CA LYS A 122 -11.46 2.94 -10.59
C LYS A 122 -12.31 3.71 -9.58
N PRO A 123 -12.59 3.13 -8.40
CA PRO A 123 -13.45 3.76 -7.40
C PRO A 123 -12.83 5.01 -6.76
N GLY A 124 -11.51 5.22 -6.89
CA GLY A 124 -10.77 6.35 -6.31
C GLY A 124 -10.46 6.16 -4.83
N SER A 125 -11.31 5.46 -4.10
CA SER A 125 -11.06 5.01 -2.73
C SER A 125 -11.54 3.58 -2.51
N GLY A 126 -10.98 2.92 -1.49
CA GLY A 126 -11.31 1.55 -1.19
C GLY A 126 -10.70 1.10 0.12
N TYR A 127 -11.39 0.17 0.78
CA TYR A 127 -10.89 -0.51 1.96
C TYR A 127 -10.83 -2.00 1.72
N GLY A 128 -9.89 -2.63 2.39
CA GLY A 128 -9.69 -4.07 2.43
C GLY A 128 -9.45 -4.50 3.87
N TYR A 129 -9.92 -5.68 4.22
CA TYR A 129 -9.66 -6.25 5.54
C TYR A 129 -9.47 -7.75 5.41
N GLY A 130 -8.82 -8.33 6.39
CA GLY A 130 -8.48 -9.73 6.31
C GLY A 130 -7.78 -10.25 7.54
N PHE A 131 -7.38 -11.49 7.42
CA PHE A 131 -6.58 -12.16 8.42
C PHE A 131 -5.50 -12.96 7.73
N GLY A 132 -4.46 -13.26 8.48
CA GLY A 132 -3.32 -13.99 8.00
C GLY A 132 -2.66 -14.78 9.11
N ILE A 133 -1.76 -15.63 8.69
CA ILE A 133 -0.96 -16.48 9.55
C ILE A 133 0.49 -16.28 9.12
N ARG A 134 1.35 -15.97 10.07
CA ARG A 134 2.79 -15.97 9.89
C ARG A 134 3.36 -17.19 10.60
N VAL A 135 4.20 -17.94 9.89
CA VAL A 135 4.90 -19.11 10.40
C VAL A 135 6.38 -18.87 10.21
N ASP A 136 7.12 -18.83 11.31
CA ASP A 136 8.58 -18.83 11.24
C ASP A 136 9.05 -20.26 10.95
N SER A 137 9.49 -20.51 9.71
CA SER A 137 10.03 -21.81 9.29
C SER A 137 11.56 -21.76 9.19
N PRO A 138 12.26 -22.91 9.25
CA PRO A 138 13.71 -22.96 9.02
C PRO A 138 14.15 -22.42 7.64
N LEU A 139 13.24 -22.42 6.66
CA LEU A 139 13.46 -21.89 5.31
C LEU A 139 13.19 -20.37 5.20
N GLY A 140 12.75 -19.74 6.29
CA GLY A 140 12.37 -18.33 6.37
C GLY A 140 10.93 -18.12 6.83
N PRO A 141 10.53 -16.86 7.06
CA PRO A 141 9.17 -16.53 7.46
C PRO A 141 8.21 -16.75 6.29
N LEU A 142 7.18 -17.54 6.54
CA LEU A 142 6.06 -17.77 5.64
C LEU A 142 4.89 -16.89 6.10
N ARG A 143 4.25 -16.20 5.15
CA ARG A 143 3.07 -15.36 5.43
C ARG A 143 1.95 -15.76 4.48
N PHE A 144 0.84 -16.19 5.07
CA PHE A 144 -0.40 -16.52 4.41
C PHE A 144 -1.42 -15.44 4.77
N GLU A 145 -2.01 -14.77 3.80
CA GLU A 145 -3.01 -13.73 4.04
C GLU A 145 -4.25 -13.99 3.21
N TYR A 146 -5.40 -13.82 3.84
CA TYR A 146 -6.70 -13.88 3.20
C TYR A 146 -7.38 -12.52 3.35
N ALA A 147 -7.53 -11.82 2.24
CA ALA A 147 -8.05 -10.46 2.18
C ALA A 147 -9.40 -10.42 1.46
N PHE A 148 -10.28 -9.57 1.95
CA PHE A 148 -11.58 -9.24 1.39
C PHE A 148 -11.61 -7.78 0.98
N ASN A 149 -12.23 -7.48 -0.16
CA ASN A 149 -12.43 -6.12 -0.61
C ASN A 149 -13.92 -5.69 -0.53
N ASN A 150 -14.17 -4.40 -0.80
CA ASN A 150 -15.52 -3.85 -0.80
C ASN A 150 -16.45 -4.42 -1.89
N LYS A 151 -15.88 -5.02 -2.96
CA LYS A 151 -16.60 -5.68 -4.05
C LYS A 151 -16.81 -7.19 -3.77
N GLN A 152 -16.67 -7.64 -2.53
CA GLN A 152 -16.75 -9.04 -2.10
C GLN A 152 -15.73 -9.99 -2.77
N ALA A 153 -14.76 -9.46 -3.50
CA ALA A 153 -13.69 -10.27 -4.07
C ALA A 153 -12.76 -10.71 -2.94
N ARG A 154 -12.35 -11.98 -3.01
CA ARG A 154 -11.48 -12.63 -2.04
C ARG A 154 -10.14 -12.88 -2.68
N ARG A 155 -9.06 -12.52 -2.00
CA ARG A 155 -7.69 -12.71 -2.48
C ARG A 155 -6.90 -13.45 -1.44
N PHE A 156 -6.23 -14.49 -1.89
CA PHE A 156 -5.25 -15.20 -1.11
C PHE A 156 -3.86 -14.77 -1.54
N HIS A 157 -3.03 -14.38 -0.58
CA HIS A 157 -1.64 -14.01 -0.81
C HIS A 157 -0.74 -14.95 -0.03
N PHE A 158 0.25 -15.49 -0.73
CA PHE A 158 1.31 -16.29 -0.15
C PHE A 158 2.63 -15.58 -0.39
N ASN A 159 3.33 -15.24 0.69
CA ASN A 159 4.62 -14.58 0.65
C ASN A 159 5.66 -15.44 1.38
N VAL A 160 6.81 -15.62 0.75
CA VAL A 160 7.97 -16.35 1.29
C VAL A 160 9.15 -15.40 1.34
N GLY A 161 9.76 -15.27 2.52
CA GLY A 161 11.03 -14.56 2.66
C GLY A 161 10.97 -13.35 3.60
N TYR A 162 12.15 -12.85 3.93
CA TYR A 162 12.30 -11.65 4.74
C TYR A 162 11.98 -10.44 3.86
N ARG A 163 11.15 -9.53 4.38
CA ARG A 163 11.00 -8.19 3.79
C ARG A 163 12.31 -7.45 4.05
N THR A 164 13.23 -7.49 3.10
CA THR A 164 14.44 -6.65 3.09
C THR A 164 14.09 -5.19 2.93
#